data_AF-A0A2P2LHP9-F1
#
_entry.id   AF-A0A2P2LHP9-F1
#
_cell.length_a   1.000
_cell.length_b   1.000
_cell.length_c   1.000
_cell.angle_alpha   90.00
_cell.angle_beta   90.00
_cell.angle_gamma   90.00
#
_symmetry.space_group_name_H-M   'P 1'
#
loop_
_entity.id
_entity.type
_entity.pdbx_description
1 polymer ?
#
loop_
_entity_poly.entity_id
_entity_poly.type
_entity_poly.pdbx_seq_one_letter_code
_entity_poly.pdbx_strand_id
1 'polypeptide(L)'
;MMECIRRQLMTWFNERRETCMQWTSILVPSAERHIAEALERAQTYQVLHANEAEFEVISHEGTNIVDIQNRCCLCCGWQLYDFPCALAVAALLSCRQNVHRFTENCFTVATYWKTYSQTIHPIPDIGLWKEFSDGIQTRVRLLRSSLTHQNHFGHLVDQGRNMSKQKTVGV
;
A
#
# COMPACT_ATOMS: atom_id res chain seq x y z
N MET A 1 -16.17 -15.25 25.79
CA MET A 1 -14.96 -15.53 24.98
C MET A 1 -14.86 -14.60 23.76
N MET A 2 -15.81 -14.61 22.83
CA MET A 2 -15.78 -13.74 21.63
C MET A 2 -15.72 -12.23 21.95
N GLU A 3 -16.44 -11.78 22.97
CA GLU A 3 -16.42 -10.37 23.41
C GLU A 3 -15.04 -9.93 23.92
N CYS A 4 -14.28 -10.83 24.58
CA CYS A 4 -12.92 -10.53 25.02
C CYS A 4 -11.98 -10.35 23.82
N ILE A 5 -12.08 -11.21 22.80
CA ILE A 5 -11.30 -11.10 21.57
C ILE A 5 -11.63 -9.79 20.85
N ARG A 6 -12.92 -9.46 20.73
CA ARG A 6 -13.37 -8.21 20.10
C ARG A 6 -12.82 -6.98 20.82
N ARG A 7 -12.88 -6.94 22.16
CA ARG A 7 -12.30 -5.84 22.96
C ARG A 7 -10.79 -5.74 22.74
N GLN A 8 -10.09 -6.87 22.73
CA GLN A 8 -8.65 -6.89 22.48
C GLN A 8 -8.30 -6.32 21.10
N LEU A 9 -9.02 -6.74 20.05
CA LEU A 9 -8.84 -6.21 18.70
C LEU A 9 -9.14 -4.71 18.62
N MET A 10 -10.20 -4.25 19.29
CA MET A 10 -10.57 -2.83 19.35
C MET A 10 -9.43 -2.00 19.97
N THR A 11 -8.88 -2.43 21.10
CA THR A 11 -7.74 -1.79 21.75
C THR A 11 -6.53 -1.76 20.81
N TRP A 12 -6.19 -2.89 20.20
CA TRP A 12 -5.08 -3.01 19.27
C TRP A 12 -5.20 -2.13 18.02
N PHE A 13 -6.40 -2.00 17.46
CA PHE A 13 -6.65 -1.12 16.32
C PHE A 13 -6.53 0.35 16.72
N ASN A 14 -6.99 0.71 17.91
CA ASN A 14 -6.87 2.08 18.42
C ASN A 14 -5.41 2.46 18.66
N GLU A 15 -4.65 1.62 19.37
CA GLU A 15 -3.22 1.83 19.65
C GLU A 15 -2.42 1.99 18.35
N ARG A 16 -2.65 1.11 17.36
CA ARG A 16 -1.95 1.15 16.07
C ARG A 16 -2.28 2.41 15.28
N ARG A 17 -3.54 2.86 15.32
CA ARG A 17 -3.97 4.11 14.69
C ARG A 17 -3.30 5.32 15.32
N GLU A 18 -3.30 5.42 16.64
CA GLU A 18 -2.64 6.52 17.36
C GLU A 18 -1.14 6.52 17.11
N THR A 19 -0.51 5.33 17.14
CA THR A 19 0.92 5.19 16.85
C THR A 19 1.27 5.66 15.44
N CYS A 20 0.50 5.24 14.43
CA CYS A 20 0.82 5.59 13.04
C CYS A 20 0.61 7.08 12.72
N MET A 21 -0.23 7.80 13.49
CA MET A 21 -0.40 9.26 13.34
C MET A 21 0.87 10.05 13.68
N GLN A 22 1.79 9.45 14.43
CA GLN A 22 3.07 10.07 14.80
C GLN A 22 4.16 9.86 13.73
N TRP A 23 3.93 8.96 12.76
CA TRP A 23 4.92 8.64 11.73
C TRP A 23 4.87 9.65 10.59
N THR A 24 6.04 10.21 10.25
CA THR A 24 6.20 11.22 9.19
C THR A 24 6.88 10.67 7.94
N SER A 25 7.44 9.46 8.01
CA SER A 25 8.10 8.77 6.91
C SER A 25 7.10 8.18 5.90
N ILE A 26 7.61 7.81 4.72
CA ILE A 26 6.82 7.11 3.69
C ILE A 26 6.55 5.66 4.12
N LEU A 27 7.56 5.00 4.67
CA LEU A 27 7.49 3.61 5.14
C LEU A 27 7.27 3.54 6.65
N VAL A 28 6.74 2.42 7.12
CA VAL A 28 6.63 2.13 8.55
C VAL A 28 8.03 2.06 9.19
N PRO A 29 8.18 2.38 10.50
CA PRO A 29 9.50 2.53 11.12
C PRO A 29 10.43 1.32 10.97
N SER A 30 9.88 0.10 11.00
CA SER A 30 10.68 -1.13 10.83
C SER A 30 11.29 -1.25 9.43
N ALA A 31 10.54 -0.86 8.41
CA ALA A 31 10.98 -0.85 7.02
C ALA A 31 11.97 0.29 6.78
N GLU A 32 11.67 1.48 7.28
CA GLU A 32 12.53 2.66 7.16
C GLU A 32 13.91 2.38 7.77
N ARG A 33 13.95 1.76 8.96
CA ARG A 33 15.20 1.33 9.62
C ARG A 33 15.97 0.31 8.77
N HIS A 34 15.29 -0.67 8.17
CA HIS A 34 15.95 -1.67 7.33
C HIS A 34 16.61 -1.00 6.10
N ILE A 35 15.91 -0.07 5.45
CA ILE A 35 16.45 0.68 4.33
C ILE A 35 17.62 1.56 4.76
N ALA A 36 17.54 2.23 5.91
CA ALA A 36 18.64 3.03 6.45
C ALA A 36 19.91 2.20 6.69
N GLU A 37 19.79 1.04 7.35
CA GLU A 37 20.90 0.10 7.57
C GLU A 37 21.48 -0.43 6.23
N ALA A 38 20.62 -0.68 5.25
CA ALA A 38 21.06 -1.10 3.92
C ALA A 38 21.79 0.01 3.16
N LEU A 39 21.33 1.27 3.29
CA LEU A 39 21.99 2.46 2.72
C LEU A 39 23.38 2.68 3.30
N GLU A 40 23.57 2.48 4.60
CA GLU A 40 24.89 2.59 5.24
C GLU A 40 25.86 1.54 4.69
N ARG A 41 25.43 0.27 4.61
CA ARG A 41 26.27 -0.81 4.07
C ARG A 41 26.57 -0.64 2.58
N ALA A 42 25.61 -0.19 1.79
CA ALA A 42 25.75 -0.04 0.35
C ALA A 42 26.89 0.92 -0.06
N GLN A 43 27.26 1.87 0.81
CA GLN A 43 28.31 2.85 0.54
C GLN A 43 29.70 2.24 0.35
N THR A 44 29.95 1.04 0.90
CA THR A 44 31.26 0.38 0.81
C THR A 44 31.36 -0.59 -0.38
N TYR A 45 30.27 -0.78 -1.12
CA TYR A 45 30.20 -1.78 -2.19
C TYR A 45 30.59 -1.19 -3.54
N GLN A 46 31.23 -2.01 -4.36
CA GLN A 46 31.52 -1.66 -5.74
C GLN A 46 30.42 -2.22 -6.65
N VAL A 47 29.95 -1.40 -7.59
CA VAL A 47 28.88 -1.78 -8.53
C VAL A 47 29.42 -1.73 -9.95
N LEU A 48 29.24 -2.82 -10.69
CA LEU A 48 29.52 -2.93 -12.12
C LEU A 48 28.20 -3.15 -12.86
N HIS A 49 27.96 -2.39 -13.93
CA HIS A 49 26.76 -2.51 -14.74
C HIS A 49 26.93 -3.64 -15.77
N ALA A 50 26.09 -4.66 -15.70
CA ALA A 50 26.01 -5.69 -16.73
C ALA A 50 25.11 -5.21 -17.89
N ASN A 51 23.98 -4.58 -17.58
CA ASN A 51 23.10 -3.89 -18.52
C ASN A 51 22.28 -2.78 -17.81
N GLU A 52 21.12 -2.40 -18.35
CA GLU A 52 20.26 -1.36 -17.79
C GLU A 52 19.59 -1.76 -16.45
N ALA A 53 19.36 -3.05 -16.23
CA ALA A 53 18.62 -3.57 -15.08
C ALA A 53 19.42 -4.56 -14.22
N GLU A 54 20.50 -5.14 -14.75
CA GLU A 54 21.35 -6.11 -14.06
C GLU A 54 22.72 -5.54 -13.70
N PHE A 55 23.13 -5.84 -12.47
CA PHE A 55 24.32 -5.29 -11.84
C PHE A 55 25.09 -6.39 -11.12
N GLU A 56 26.41 -6.36 -11.27
CA GLU A 56 27.31 -7.14 -10.44
C GLU A 56 27.78 -6.25 -9.29
N VAL A 57 27.47 -6.67 -8.06
CA VAL A 57 27.80 -5.93 -6.84
C VAL A 57 28.79 -6.72 -6.01
N ILE A 58 29.94 -6.09 -5.74
CA ILE A 58 31.05 -6.68 -5.02
C ILE A 58 31.03 -6.12 -3.58
N SER A 59 30.78 -7.00 -2.61
CA SER A 59 30.83 -6.71 -1.19
C SER A 59 31.96 -7.47 -0.49
N HIS A 60 32.08 -7.32 0.83
CA HIS A 60 33.07 -8.04 1.63
C HIS A 60 32.78 -9.56 1.70
N GLU A 61 31.51 -9.94 1.51
CA GLU A 61 31.03 -11.31 1.53
C GLU A 61 31.13 -12.02 0.17
N GLY A 62 31.48 -11.27 -0.88
CA GLY A 62 31.66 -11.77 -2.25
C GLY A 62 30.83 -11.00 -3.27
N THR A 63 30.76 -11.56 -4.47
CA THR A 63 30.07 -10.93 -5.60
C THR A 63 28.68 -11.50 -5.80
N ASN A 64 27.70 -10.63 -6.01
CA ASN A 64 26.31 -10.98 -6.23
C ASN A 64 25.74 -10.25 -7.45
N ILE A 65 24.83 -10.92 -8.15
CA ILE A 65 24.05 -10.31 -9.21
C ILE A 65 22.76 -9.74 -8.61
N VAL A 66 22.43 -8.52 -9.00
CA VAL A 66 21.20 -7.81 -8.68
C VAL A 66 20.47 -7.50 -9.97
N ASP A 67 19.19 -7.86 -10.04
CA ASP A 67 18.27 -7.42 -11.09
C ASP A 67 17.22 -6.50 -10.46
N ILE A 68 17.29 -5.22 -10.78
CA ILE A 68 16.39 -4.21 -10.19
C ILE A 68 15.00 -4.23 -10.83
N GLN A 69 14.86 -4.71 -12.07
CA GLN A 69 13.58 -4.79 -12.77
C GLN A 69 12.72 -5.90 -12.19
N ASN A 70 13.34 -7.06 -11.95
CA ASN A 70 12.69 -8.22 -11.35
C ASN A 70 12.76 -8.22 -9.82
N ARG A 71 13.33 -7.18 -9.19
CA ARG A 71 13.48 -7.04 -7.73
C ARG A 71 14.17 -8.25 -7.10
N CYS A 72 15.22 -8.72 -7.75
CA CYS A 72 15.89 -9.97 -7.43
C CYS A 72 17.34 -9.71 -7.05
N CYS A 73 17.83 -10.39 -6.02
CA CYS A 73 19.25 -10.41 -5.69
C CYS A 73 19.69 -11.85 -5.39
N LEU A 74 20.87 -12.25 -5.84
CA LEU A 74 21.40 -13.59 -5.56
C LEU A 74 21.65 -13.86 -4.08
N CYS A 75 21.75 -12.83 -3.23
CA CYS A 75 21.80 -13.03 -1.78
C CYS A 75 20.44 -13.43 -1.18
N CYS A 76 19.37 -13.50 -2.00
CA CYS A 76 17.98 -13.80 -1.63
C CYS A 76 17.32 -12.81 -0.66
N GLY A 77 18.06 -11.82 -0.14
CA GLY A 77 17.54 -10.87 0.85
C GLY A 77 16.36 -10.05 0.33
N TRP A 78 16.38 -9.67 -0.95
CA TRP A 78 15.27 -8.87 -1.50
C TRP A 78 13.97 -9.67 -1.54
N GLN A 79 14.05 -10.90 -1.99
CA GLN A 79 12.91 -11.80 -2.17
C GLN A 79 12.36 -12.31 -0.83
N LEU A 80 13.21 -12.44 0.18
CA LEU A 80 12.79 -12.91 1.51
C LEU A 80 12.07 -11.84 2.32
N TYR A 81 12.50 -10.59 2.19
CA TYR A 81 11.99 -9.50 3.03
C TYR A 81 11.03 -8.57 2.28
N ASP A 82 10.92 -8.67 0.96
CA ASP A 82 10.18 -7.74 0.11
C ASP A 82 10.72 -6.29 0.17
N PHE A 83 11.98 -6.14 0.58
CA PHE A 83 12.74 -4.88 0.61
C PHE A 83 14.12 -5.05 -0.03
N PRO A 84 14.66 -4.04 -0.71
CA PRO A 84 16.03 -4.07 -1.20
C PRO A 84 17.03 -4.39 -0.08
N CYS A 85 17.81 -5.46 -0.27
CA CYS A 85 18.99 -5.73 0.56
C CYS A 85 20.10 -4.71 0.28
N ALA A 86 21.20 -4.70 1.06
CA ALA A 86 22.27 -3.72 0.87
C ALA A 86 22.92 -3.77 -0.54
N LEU A 87 23.04 -4.96 -1.13
CA LEU A 87 23.53 -5.13 -2.52
C LEU A 87 22.56 -4.50 -3.52
N ALA A 88 21.26 -4.73 -3.33
CA ALA A 88 20.22 -4.12 -4.14
C ALA A 88 20.17 -2.60 -4.01
N VAL A 89 20.33 -2.09 -2.79
CA VAL A 89 20.44 -0.66 -2.54
C VAL A 89 21.64 -0.06 -3.27
N ALA A 90 22.80 -0.71 -3.25
CA ALA A 90 23.98 -0.25 -3.99
C ALA A 90 23.69 -0.13 -5.50
N ALA A 91 23.07 -1.15 -6.11
CA ALA A 91 22.67 -1.12 -7.51
C ALA A 91 21.64 -0.01 -7.81
N LEU A 92 20.64 0.17 -6.96
CA LEU A 92 19.64 1.24 -7.11
C LEU A 92 20.26 2.63 -7.01
N LEU A 93 21.21 2.83 -6.09
CA LEU A 93 21.94 4.09 -5.96
C LEU A 93 22.82 4.38 -7.18
N SER A 94 23.49 3.37 -7.74
CA SER A 94 24.38 3.57 -8.91
C SER A 94 23.61 4.07 -10.14
N CYS A 95 22.35 3.66 -10.31
CA CYS A 95 21.45 4.13 -11.35
C CYS A 95 20.49 5.26 -10.91
N ARG A 96 20.78 5.92 -9.76
CA ARG A 96 20.04 7.08 -9.22
C ARG A 96 18.55 6.84 -9.00
N GLN A 97 18.17 5.61 -8.67
CA GLN A 97 16.80 5.25 -8.34
C GLN A 97 16.46 5.60 -6.89
N ASN A 98 15.19 5.91 -6.63
CA ASN A 98 14.70 6.10 -5.27
C ASN A 98 14.40 4.73 -4.65
N VAL A 99 15.24 4.32 -3.68
CA VAL A 99 15.17 3.02 -3.00
C VAL A 99 13.79 2.74 -2.38
N HIS A 100 13.11 3.75 -1.82
CA HIS A 100 11.80 3.56 -1.19
C HIS A 100 10.71 3.11 -2.18
N ARG A 101 10.89 3.34 -3.49
CA ARG A 101 9.94 2.87 -4.53
C ARG A 101 10.04 1.38 -4.82
N PHE A 102 11.09 0.74 -4.33
CA PHE A 102 11.38 -0.68 -4.53
C PHE A 102 10.98 -1.53 -3.32
N THR A 103 10.28 -0.92 -2.36
CA THR A 103 9.63 -1.56 -1.22
C THR A 103 8.16 -1.84 -1.53
N GLU A 104 7.64 -2.97 -1.05
CA GLU A 104 6.23 -3.31 -1.22
C GLU A 104 5.27 -2.35 -0.50
N ASN A 105 4.10 -2.12 -1.11
CA ASN A 105 3.11 -1.14 -0.63
C ASN A 105 2.56 -1.45 0.77
N CYS A 106 2.59 -2.72 1.19
CA CYS A 106 2.13 -3.16 2.51
C CYS A 106 2.94 -2.52 3.66
N PHE A 107 4.15 -2.03 3.38
CA PHE A 107 5.01 -1.38 4.35
C PHE A 107 4.93 0.15 4.33
N THR A 108 4.06 0.75 3.53
CA THR A 108 3.85 2.19 3.56
C THR A 108 3.00 2.59 4.77
N VAL A 109 3.30 3.76 5.36
CA VAL A 109 2.48 4.33 6.44
C VAL A 109 1.03 4.52 5.97
N ALA A 110 0.82 4.90 4.71
CA ALA A 110 -0.51 5.05 4.12
C ALA A 110 -1.31 3.74 4.13
N THR A 111 -0.71 2.62 3.71
CA THR A 111 -1.39 1.31 3.75
C THR A 111 -1.62 0.84 5.18
N TYR A 112 -0.67 1.07 6.08
CA TYR A 112 -0.82 0.76 7.50
C TYR A 112 -2.01 1.53 8.11
N TRP A 113 -2.05 2.85 7.93
CA TRP A 113 -3.13 3.70 8.41
C TRP A 113 -4.47 3.22 7.86
N LYS A 114 -4.57 2.99 6.54
CA LYS A 114 -5.79 2.49 5.90
C LYS A 114 -6.27 1.17 6.52
N THR A 115 -5.35 0.25 6.81
CA THR A 115 -5.64 -1.07 7.40
C THR A 115 -6.27 -0.94 8.79
N TYR A 116 -5.76 -0.05 9.62
CA TYR A 116 -6.24 0.14 11.00
C TYR A 116 -7.23 1.31 11.17
N SER A 117 -7.62 1.97 10.07
CA SER A 117 -8.52 3.13 10.07
C SER A 117 -9.98 2.83 10.42
N GLN A 118 -10.39 1.56 10.44
CA GLN A 118 -11.77 1.19 10.76
C GLN A 118 -11.96 0.89 12.24
N THR A 119 -13.13 1.25 12.76
CA THR A 119 -13.50 1.01 14.16
C THR A 119 -14.16 -0.36 14.28
N ILE A 120 -13.72 -1.15 15.24
CA ILE A 120 -14.35 -2.44 15.57
C ILE A 120 -15.51 -2.19 16.54
N HIS A 121 -16.73 -2.31 16.02
CA HIS A 121 -17.95 -2.11 16.81
C HIS A 121 -18.32 -3.34 17.65
N PRO A 122 -19.02 -3.16 18.79
CA PRO A 122 -19.62 -4.27 19.54
C PRO A 122 -20.50 -5.17 18.66
N ILE A 123 -20.43 -6.47 18.89
CA ILE A 123 -21.40 -7.40 18.31
C ILE A 123 -22.68 -7.25 19.14
N PRO A 124 -23.84 -6.94 18.53
CA PRO A 124 -25.10 -6.87 19.26
C PRO A 124 -25.40 -8.19 19.99
N ASP A 125 -26.22 -8.16 21.04
CA ASP A 125 -26.68 -9.42 21.64
C ASP A 125 -27.54 -10.21 20.66
N ILE A 126 -27.54 -11.55 20.79
CA ILE A 126 -28.24 -12.47 19.87
C ILE A 126 -29.72 -12.09 19.67
N GLY A 127 -30.38 -11.58 20.72
CA GLY A 127 -31.76 -11.09 20.64
C GLY A 127 -31.98 -9.91 19.70
N LEU A 128 -30.94 -9.09 19.47
CA LEU A 128 -30.96 -7.89 18.62
C LEU A 128 -30.48 -8.17 17.19
N TRP A 129 -30.11 -9.41 16.86
CA TRP A 129 -29.53 -9.72 15.54
C TRP A 129 -30.51 -9.58 14.39
N LYS A 130 -31.81 -9.87 14.61
CA LYS A 130 -32.85 -9.66 13.58
C LYS A 130 -32.99 -8.19 13.22
N GLU A 131 -33.03 -7.32 14.22
CA GLU A 131 -33.12 -5.87 14.04
C GLU A 131 -31.85 -5.32 13.36
N PHE A 132 -30.69 -5.83 13.75
CA PHE A 132 -29.41 -5.47 13.14
C PHE A 132 -29.32 -5.92 11.68
N SER A 133 -29.78 -7.14 11.35
CA SER A 133 -29.79 -7.64 9.96
C SER A 133 -30.73 -6.83 9.07
N ASP A 134 -31.89 -6.44 9.59
CA ASP A 134 -32.87 -5.62 8.85
C ASP A 134 -32.33 -4.20 8.61
N GLY A 135 -31.63 -3.65 9.61
CA GLY A 135 -30.93 -2.36 9.51
C GLY A 135 -29.79 -2.37 8.49
N ILE A 136 -28.96 -3.43 8.48
CA ILE A 136 -27.90 -3.60 7.46
C ILE A 136 -28.53 -3.71 6.07
N GLN A 137 -29.56 -4.53 5.90
CA GLN A 137 -30.19 -4.73 4.61
C GLN A 137 -30.81 -3.43 4.06
N THR A 138 -31.38 -2.61 4.95
CA THR A 138 -31.90 -1.29 4.62
C THR A 138 -30.78 -0.34 4.18
N ARG A 139 -29.66 -0.28 4.92
CA ARG A 139 -28.49 0.54 4.52
C ARG A 139 -27.88 0.10 3.20
N VAL A 140 -27.79 -1.20 2.94
CA VAL A 140 -27.30 -1.75 1.66
C VAL A 140 -28.23 -1.35 0.51
N ARG A 141 -29.55 -1.39 0.71
CA ARG A 141 -30.54 -0.93 -0.29
C ARG A 141 -30.40 0.57 -0.56
N LEU A 142 -30.22 1.40 0.47
CA LEU A 142 -30.04 2.85 0.33
C LEU A 142 -28.73 3.22 -0.37
N LEU A 143 -27.64 2.52 -0.09
CA LEU A 143 -26.36 2.73 -0.80
C LEU A 143 -26.47 2.35 -2.28
N ARG A 144 -27.17 1.25 -2.59
CA ARG A 144 -27.43 0.83 -3.97
C ARG A 144 -28.32 1.82 -4.72
N SER A 145 -29.36 2.38 -4.09
CA SER A 145 -30.23 3.38 -4.72
C SER A 145 -29.52 4.73 -4.93
N SER A 146 -28.61 5.11 -4.04
CA SER A 146 -27.79 6.32 -4.19
C SER A 146 -26.81 6.20 -5.37
N LEU A 147 -26.19 5.02 -5.53
CA LEU A 147 -25.32 4.72 -6.67
C LEU A 147 -26.08 4.67 -8.00
N THR A 148 -27.31 4.12 -8.04
CA THR A 148 -28.12 4.14 -9.27
C THR A 148 -28.58 5.55 -9.64
N HIS A 149 -28.87 6.41 -8.66
CA HIS A 149 -29.20 7.81 -8.91
C HIS A 149 -28.00 8.60 -9.44
N GLN A 150 -26.80 8.37 -8.90
CA GLN A 150 -25.56 8.97 -9.43
C GLN A 150 -25.25 8.51 -10.86
N ASN A 151 -25.48 7.23 -11.17
CA ASN A 151 -25.29 6.69 -12.53
C ASN A 151 -26.33 7.25 -13.52
N HIS A 152 -27.59 7.43 -13.09
CA HIS A 152 -28.63 8.02 -13.94
C HIS A 152 -28.36 9.50 -14.22
N PHE A 153 -27.88 10.25 -13.22
CA PHE A 153 -27.48 11.64 -13.39
C PHE A 153 -26.26 11.77 -14.33
N GLY A 154 -25.27 10.88 -14.20
CA GLY A 154 -24.15 10.80 -15.14
C GLY A 154 -24.59 10.56 -16.59
N HIS A 155 -25.56 9.67 -16.80
CA HIS A 155 -26.09 9.39 -18.14
C HIS A 155 -26.85 10.58 -18.75
N LEU A 156 -27.61 11.33 -17.94
CA LEU A 156 -28.33 12.54 -18.40
C LEU A 156 -27.37 13.69 -18.73
N VAL A 157 -26.29 13.85 -17.96
CA VAL A 157 -25.24 14.84 -18.23
C VAL A 157 -24.49 14.52 -19.53
N ASP A 158 -24.20 13.24 -19.80
CA ASP A 158 -23.57 12.80 -21.04
C ASP A 158 -24.48 12.94 -22.26
N GLN A 159 -25.79 12.67 -22.12
CA GLN A 159 -26.77 12.93 -23.19
C GLN A 159 -26.90 14.43 -23.50
N GLY A 160 -26.90 15.29 -22.48
CA GLY A 160 -26.89 16.74 -22.65
C GLY A 160 -25.63 17.27 -23.33
N ARG A 161 -24.46 16.66 -23.08
CA ARG A 161 -23.19 17.03 -23.72
C ARG A 161 -23.13 16.61 -25.20
N ASN A 162 -23.76 15.49 -25.56
CA ASN A 162 -23.82 15.02 -26.95
C ASN A 162 -24.76 15.87 -27.82
N MET A 163 -25.87 16.34 -27.27
CA MET A 163 -26.78 17.27 -27.97
C MET A 163 -26.14 18.64 -28.26
N SER A 164 -25.23 19.10 -27.40
CA SER A 164 -24.49 20.36 -27.58
C SER A 164 -23.41 20.27 -28.67
N LYS A 165 -22.90 19.08 -28.97
CA LYS A 165 -21.89 18.86 -30.03
C LYS A 165 -22.48 18.76 -31.44
N GLN A 166 -23.78 18.46 -31.58
CA GLN A 166 -24.44 18.40 -32.89
C GLN A 166 -24.86 19.77 -33.43
N LYS A 167 -24.79 20.85 -32.63
CA LYS A 167 -25.10 22.23 -33.09
C LYS A 167 -23.90 23.03 -33.61
N THR A 168 -22.68 22.49 -33.60
CA THR A 168 -21.45 23.22 -33.95
C THR A 168 -20.81 22.82 -35.29
N VAL A 169 -21.49 22.01 -36.12
CA VAL A 169 -20.98 21.60 -37.45
C VAL A 169 -21.89 22.09 -38.59
N GLY A 170 -22.52 23.25 -38.41
CA GLY A 170 -23.40 23.80 -39.44
C GLY A 170 -23.50 25.30 -39.41
N VAL A 171 -22.41 25.99 -39.79
CA VAL A 171 -22.35 27.15 -40.70
C VAL A 171 -20.96 27.18 -41.32
#